data_AF-A0A7C5B2R9-F1
#
_entry.id   AF-A0A7C5B2R9-F1
#
_cell.length_a   1.000
_cell.length_b   1.000
_cell.length_c   1.000
_cell.angle_alpha   90.00
_cell.angle_beta   90.00
_cell.angle_gamma   90.00
#
_symmetry.space_group_name_H-M   'P 1'
#
loop_
_entity.id
_entity.type
_entity.pdbx_description
1 polymer ?
#
loop_
_entity_poly.entity_id
_entity_poly.type
_entity_poly.pdbx_seq_one_letter_code
_entity_poly.pdbx_strand_id
1 'polypeptide(L)' 'MRNRWVHFRIRDVYYPDAEKVLEELHGDDLLQGRVVELTDNGGQDGAYAVVEVESMPQPIVVRVDRILGVM' A
#
# COMPACT_ATOMS: atom_id res chain seq x y z
N MET A 1 -6.60 10.15 5.96
CA MET A 1 -6.38 8.74 5.53
C MET A 1 -5.79 7.85 6.62
N ARG A 2 -5.15 8.38 7.68
CA ARG A 2 -4.55 7.55 8.74
C ARG A 2 -5.59 6.68 9.46
N ASN A 3 -5.20 5.46 9.87
CA ASN A 3 -6.07 4.45 10.50
C ASN A 3 -7.27 4.00 9.67
N ARG A 4 -7.23 4.17 8.35
CA ARG A 4 -8.26 3.64 7.45
C ARG A 4 -7.78 2.38 6.77
N TRP A 5 -8.73 1.52 6.45
CA TRP A 5 -8.50 0.35 5.62
C TRP A 5 -8.49 0.78 4.16
N VAL A 6 -7.46 0.37 3.44
CA VAL A 6 -7.24 0.74 2.04
C VAL A 6 -6.97 -0.51 1.23
N HIS A 7 -7.29 -0.41 -0.06
CA HIS A 7 -7.04 -1.46 -1.03
C HIS A 7 -6.28 -0.90 -2.23
N PHE A 8 -5.30 -1.66 -2.70
CA PHE A 8 -4.40 -1.26 -3.78
C PHE A 8 -3.90 -2.51 -4.52
N ARG A 9 -3.33 -2.32 -5.70
CA ARG A 9 -2.78 -3.42 -6.49
C ARG A 9 -1.32 -3.66 -6.11
N ILE A 10 -0.88 -4.91 -6.19
CA ILE A 10 0.52 -5.30 -5.94
C ILE A 10 1.50 -4.49 -6.82
N ARG A 11 1.17 -4.30 -8.11
CA ARG A 11 1.99 -3.50 -9.04
C ARG A 11 2.19 -2.03 -8.65
N ASP A 12 1.35 -1.52 -7.75
CA ASP A 12 1.39 -0.13 -7.30
C ASP A 12 2.20 0.03 -6.00
N VAL A 13 2.75 -1.07 -5.47
CA VAL A 13 3.65 -1.07 -4.32
C VAL A 13 4.98 -0.41 -4.70
N TYR A 14 5.41 0.52 -3.87
CA TYR A 14 6.70 1.20 -3.96
C TYR A 14 7.80 0.45 -3.21
N TYR A 15 7.47 -0.14 -2.04
CA TYR A 15 8.40 -0.93 -1.23
C TYR A 15 7.64 -1.95 -0.37
N PRO A 16 8.12 -3.19 -0.19
CA PRO A 16 9.27 -3.80 -0.87
C PRO A 16 9.01 -3.95 -2.38
N ASP A 17 10.04 -4.31 -3.16
CA ASP A 17 9.91 -4.48 -4.62
C ASP A 17 8.72 -5.40 -4.96
N ALA A 18 7.94 -5.03 -5.97
CA ALA A 18 6.71 -5.72 -6.35
C ALA A 18 6.98 -7.20 -6.67
N GLU A 19 8.15 -7.54 -7.19
CA GLU A 19 8.55 -8.94 -7.41
C GLU A 19 8.65 -9.74 -6.10
N LYS A 20 9.17 -9.15 -5.02
CA LYS A 20 9.19 -9.79 -3.69
C LYS A 20 7.79 -9.94 -3.11
N VAL A 21 6.91 -8.98 -3.37
CA VAL A 21 5.50 -9.04 -2.96
C VAL A 21 4.76 -10.14 -3.73
N LEU A 22 5.08 -10.32 -5.02
CA LEU A 22 4.52 -11.36 -5.90
C LEU A 22 5.04 -12.77 -5.61
N GLU A 23 6.28 -12.92 -5.14
CA GLU A 23 6.77 -14.22 -4.66
C GLU A 23 5.94 -14.72 -3.45
N GLU A 24 5.44 -13.80 -2.64
CA GLU A 24 4.61 -14.10 -1.47
C GLU A 24 3.10 -14.07 -1.78
N LEU A 25 2.66 -13.57 -2.94
CA LEU A 25 1.23 -13.41 -3.31
C LEU A 25 0.95 -13.67 -4.80
N HIS A 26 -0.16 -14.36 -5.09
CA HIS A 26 -0.55 -14.67 -6.46
C HIS A 26 -1.10 -13.42 -7.19
N GLY A 27 -0.23 -12.71 -7.93
CA GLY A 27 -0.48 -11.96 -9.19
C GLY A 27 -1.61 -10.92 -9.28
N ASP A 28 -2.85 -11.36 -9.03
CA ASP A 28 -4.10 -10.61 -9.20
C ASP A 28 -4.84 -10.35 -7.88
N ASP A 29 -4.29 -10.78 -6.75
CA ASP A 29 -4.92 -10.58 -5.45
C ASP A 29 -4.94 -9.10 -5.06
N LEU A 30 -6.14 -8.62 -4.71
CA LEU A 30 -6.35 -7.29 -4.14
C LEU A 30 -5.86 -7.29 -2.70
N LEU A 31 -4.80 -6.56 -2.41
CA LEU A 31 -4.30 -6.42 -1.05
C LEU A 31 -5.14 -5.44 -0.25
N GLN A 32 -5.41 -5.81 1.00
CA GLN A 32 -6.09 -4.96 1.98
C GLN A 32 -5.19 -4.78 3.19
N GLY A 33 -5.16 -3.56 3.70
CA GLY A 33 -4.40 -3.27 4.91
C GLY A 33 -4.75 -1.93 5.52
N ARG A 34 -4.17 -1.67 6.69
CA ARG A 34 -4.43 -0.46 7.48
C ARG A 34 -3.31 0.55 7.29
N VAL A 35 -3.67 1.78 6.94
CA VAL A 35 -2.72 2.89 6.85
C VAL A 35 -2.22 3.26 8.25
N VAL A 36 -0.94 3.02 8.52
CA VAL A 36 -0.29 3.37 9.79
C VAL A 36 0.38 4.74 9.75
N GLU A 37 0.88 5.12 8.58
CA GLU A 37 1.57 6.37 8.37
C GLU A 37 1.32 6.94 6.97
N LEU A 38 1.35 8.27 6.89
CA LEU A 38 1.21 9.04 5.65
C LEU A 38 2.34 10.06 5.62
N THR A 39 3.07 10.08 4.52
CA THR A 39 3.97 11.19 4.23
C THR A 39 3.17 12.28 3.53
N ASP A 40 3.21 13.48 4.07
CA ASP A 40 2.63 14.67 3.44
C ASP A 40 3.78 15.57 2.99
N ASN A 41 4.06 15.56 1.69
CA ASN A 41 5.06 16.44 1.08
C ASN A 41 4.45 17.79 0.64
N GLY A 42 3.32 18.22 1.21
CA GLY A 42 2.72 19.53 0.94
C GLY A 42 2.03 19.64 -0.42
N GLY A 43 1.85 18.51 -1.12
CA GLY A 43 1.14 18.38 -2.39
C GLY A 43 0.75 16.92 -2.63
N GLN A 44 -0.37 16.68 -3.33
CA GLN A 44 -0.82 15.32 -3.65
C GLN A 44 0.13 14.57 -4.59
N ASP A 45 0.99 15.29 -5.32
CA ASP A 45 2.04 14.71 -6.14
C ASP A 45 3.19 14.21 -5.25
N GLY A 46 3.16 12.92 -4.91
CA GLY A 46 4.24 12.23 -4.21
C GLY A 46 3.98 11.87 -2.75
N ALA A 47 2.71 11.86 -2.30
CA ALA A 47 2.36 11.33 -0.98
C ALA A 47 2.38 9.79 -0.98
N TYR A 48 3.01 9.20 0.03
CA TYR A 48 3.06 7.75 0.25
C TYR A 48 2.31 7.36 1.53
N ALA A 49 1.63 6.23 1.48
CA ALA A 49 1.02 5.57 2.62
C ALA A 49 1.84 4.34 3.00
N VAL A 50 2.13 4.20 4.29
CA VAL A 50 2.64 2.95 4.87
C VAL A 50 1.43 2.16 5.36
N VAL A 51 1.31 0.93 4.89
CA VAL A 51 0.17 0.05 5.10
C VAL A 51 0.62 -1.25 5.73
N GLU A 52 0.04 -1.59 6.88
CA GLU A 52 0.16 -2.94 7.45
C GLU A 52 -0.84 -3.86 6.77
N VAL A 53 -0.33 -4.95 6.18
CA VAL A 53 -1.13 -5.99 5.52
C VAL A 53 -0.98 -7.26 6.35
N GLU A 54 -2.10 -7.89 6.74
CA GLU A 54 -2.09 -9.04 7.66
C GLU A 54 -1.32 -10.25 7.09
N SER A 55 -1.31 -10.42 5.77
CA SER A 55 -0.65 -11.53 5.08
C SER A 55 0.86 -11.30 4.86
N MET A 56 1.43 -10.20 5.37
CA MET A 56 2.80 -9.79 5.10
C MET A 56 3.58 -9.56 6.40
N PRO A 57 4.84 -10.05 6.48
CA PRO A 57 5.66 -9.89 7.68
C PRO A 57 6.16 -8.46 7.89
N GLN A 58 6.06 -7.60 6.87
CA GLN A 58 6.55 -6.23 6.89
C GLN A 58 5.52 -5.25 6.28
N PRO A 59 5.51 -3.97 6.70
CA PRO A 59 4.65 -2.96 6.11
C PRO A 59 4.97 -2.70 4.65
N ILE A 60 3.93 -2.38 3.88
CA ILE A 60 4.01 -2.05 2.46
C ILE A 60 3.86 -0.54 2.28
N VAL A 61 4.68 0.04 1.41
CA VAL A 61 4.59 1.45 1.02
C VAL A 61 3.92 1.53 -0.36
N VAL A 62 2.86 2.32 -0.44
CA VAL A 62 2.09 2.54 -1.68
C VAL A 62 1.89 4.04 -1.89
N ARG A 63 1.85 4.49 -3.14
CA ARG A 63 1.49 5.89 -3.43
C ARG A 63 0.00 6.12 -3.17
N VAL A 64 -0.33 7.25 -2.56
CA VAL A 64 -1.73 7.58 -2.19
C VAL A 64 -2.64 7.65 -3.43
N ASP A 65 -2.13 8.12 -4.56
CA ASP A 65 -2.87 8.22 -5.82
C ASP A 65 -3.18 6.87 -6.49
N ARG A 66 -2.62 5.77 -5.98
CA ARG A 66 -2.88 4.39 -6.42
C ARG A 66 -3.83 3.62 -5.50
N ILE A 67 -4.25 4.23 -4.40
CA ILE A 67 -5.25 3.63 -3.51
C ILE A 67 -6.61 3.66 -4.22
N LEU A 68 -7.20 2.48 -4.42
CA LEU A 68 -8.42 2.30 -5.21
C LEU A 68 -9.70 2.64 -4.42
N GLY A 69 -9.58 2.77 -3.11
CA GLY A 69 -10.67 3.17 -2.24
C GLY A 69 -10.31 3.04 -0.76
N VAL A 70 -11.25 3.51 0.05
CA VAL A 70 -11.14 3.58 1.50
C VAL A 70 -12.39 2.92 2.07
N MET A 71 -12.21 1.95 2.96
CA MET A 71 -13.28 1.35 3.76
C MET A 71 -13.45 2.07 5.10
#